data_AF-A0A496TWF7-F1
#
_entry.id   AF-A0A496TWF7-F1
#
_cell.length_a   1.000
_cell.length_b   1.000
_cell.length_c   1.000
_cell.angle_alpha   90.00
_cell.angle_beta   90.00
_cell.angle_gamma   90.00
#
_symmetry.space_group_name_H-M   'P 1'
#
loop_
_entity.id
_entity.type
_entity.pdbx_description
1 polymer ?
#
loop_
_entity_poly.entity_id
_entity_poly.type
_entity_poly.pdbx_seq_one_letter_code
_entity_poly.pdbx_strand_id
1 'polypeptide(L)'
;MKIAVIDGQGGGLGCSIIEKLKPRLPQGAQIIALGTNAIATAKMMKAGADSGVSGENAIVWNAYRVDVITGPLGIIIANSMLGELTPKMAEAISSATVPKFLLPVTTCNVEVIG
;
A
#
# COMPACT_ATOMS: atom_id res chain seq x y z
N MET A 1 -6.45 -15.41 -2.22
CA MET A 1 -6.28 -14.25 -1.32
C MET A 1 -5.49 -13.17 -2.05
N LYS A 2 -5.98 -11.94 -2.10
CA LYS A 2 -5.36 -10.76 -2.72
C LYS A 2 -4.93 -9.78 -1.64
N ILE A 3 -3.65 -9.41 -1.64
CA ILE A 3 -3.05 -8.51 -0.67
C ILE A 3 -2.61 -7.26 -1.42
N ALA A 4 -3.20 -6.12 -1.11
CA ALA A 4 -2.68 -4.83 -1.58
C ALA A 4 -1.52 -4.41 -0.69
N VAL A 5 -0.36 -4.18 -1.29
CA VAL A 5 0.75 -3.45 -0.66
C VAL A 5 0.75 -2.05 -1.26
N ILE A 6 0.44 -1.06 -0.43
CA ILE A 6 0.37 0.35 -0.85
C ILE A 6 1.62 1.07 -0.35
N ASP A 7 2.30 1.79 -1.24
CA ASP A 7 3.45 2.63 -0.87
C ASP A 7 3.59 3.83 -1.81
N GLY A 8 4.33 4.85 -1.37
CA GLY A 8 4.71 6.00 -2.17
C GLY A 8 6.19 6.31 -2.04
N GLN A 9 6.62 7.56 -2.25
CA GLN A 9 7.98 8.06 -1.96
C GLN A 9 9.10 7.04 -2.24
N GLY A 10 9.21 6.60 -3.49
CA GLY A 10 10.26 5.70 -3.92
C GLY A 10 10.13 4.23 -3.48
N GLY A 11 9.02 3.80 -2.90
CA GLY A 11 8.56 2.39 -2.79
C GLY A 11 9.33 1.48 -1.83
N GLY A 12 10.22 2.03 -0.99
CA GLY A 12 11.17 1.23 -0.20
C GLY A 12 10.52 0.38 0.89
N LEU A 13 9.50 0.89 1.57
CA LEU A 13 8.79 0.17 2.62
C LEU A 13 7.91 -0.93 2.01
N GLY A 14 7.24 -0.63 0.91
CA GLY A 14 6.47 -1.57 0.12
C GLY A 14 7.33 -2.75 -0.34
N CYS A 15 8.52 -2.49 -0.91
CA CYS A 15 9.46 -3.56 -1.27
C CYS A 15 9.82 -4.44 -0.07
N SER A 16 10.16 -3.83 1.07
CA SER A 16 10.52 -4.56 2.28
C SER A 16 9.39 -5.43 2.81
N ILE A 17 8.14 -4.97 2.71
CA ILE A 17 6.95 -5.75 3.05
C ILE A 17 6.83 -6.94 2.10
N ILE A 18 6.92 -6.72 0.79
CA ILE A 18 6.76 -7.74 -0.25
C ILE A 18 7.80 -8.85 -0.09
N GLU A 19 9.08 -8.49 0.02
CA GLU A 19 10.20 -9.44 0.16
C GLU A 19 10.04 -10.34 1.38
N LYS A 20 9.53 -9.78 2.50
CA LYS A 20 9.29 -10.55 3.73
C LYS A 20 8.01 -11.37 3.65
N LEU A 21 6.95 -10.84 3.03
CA LEU A 21 5.65 -11.47 3.02
C LEU A 21 5.57 -12.61 2.00
N LYS A 22 6.02 -12.36 0.76
CA LYS A 22 5.89 -13.28 -0.39
C LYS A 22 6.30 -14.74 -0.08
N PRO A 23 7.45 -15.04 0.55
CA PRO A 23 7.84 -16.43 0.82
C PRO A 23 7.04 -17.11 1.94
N ARG A 24 6.24 -16.36 2.71
CA ARG A 24 5.45 -16.85 3.85
C ARG A 24 3.96 -17.01 3.52
N LEU A 25 3.55 -16.62 2.32
CA LEU A 25 2.15 -16.67 1.92
C LEU A 25 1.74 -18.08 1.48
N PRO A 26 0.46 -18.46 1.70
CA PRO A 26 -0.06 -19.72 1.20
C PRO A 26 -0.07 -19.74 -0.33
N GLN A 27 -0.05 -20.94 -0.91
CA GLN A 27 -0.12 -21.12 -2.35
C GLN A 27 -1.36 -20.44 -2.94
N GLY A 28 -1.19 -19.73 -4.05
CA GLY A 28 -2.27 -19.00 -4.72
C GLY A 28 -2.63 -17.65 -4.10
N ALA A 29 -1.94 -17.20 -3.05
CA ALA A 29 -2.02 -15.81 -2.61
C ALA A 29 -1.29 -14.89 -3.60
N GLN A 30 -1.88 -13.71 -3.84
CA GLN A 30 -1.36 -12.71 -4.77
C GLN A 30 -1.10 -11.40 -4.04
N ILE A 31 0.04 -10.79 -4.34
CA ILE A 31 0.43 -9.45 -3.91
C ILE A 31 0.20 -8.49 -5.08
N ILE A 32 -0.58 -7.45 -4.83
CA ILE A 32 -0.83 -6.35 -5.77
C ILE A 32 -0.10 -5.12 -5.23
N ALA A 33 0.90 -4.66 -5.97
CA ALA A 33 1.61 -3.42 -5.69
C ALA A 33 0.76 -2.22 -6.15
N LEU A 34 0.28 -1.41 -5.20
CA LEU A 34 -0.46 -0.19 -5.47
C LEU A 34 0.41 1.02 -5.12
N GLY A 35 1.16 1.55 -6.08
CA GLY A 35 1.98 2.74 -5.83
C GLY A 35 1.17 4.03 -5.96
N THR A 36 1.42 5.00 -5.10
CA THR A 36 0.92 6.37 -5.31
C THR A 36 1.53 7.00 -6.57
N ASN A 37 2.72 6.54 -6.97
CA ASN A 37 3.41 6.91 -8.20
C ASN A 37 4.01 5.68 -8.93
N ALA A 38 4.41 5.88 -10.19
CA ALA A 38 4.93 4.80 -11.04
C ALA A 38 6.27 4.21 -10.57
N ILE A 39 7.15 5.01 -9.94
CA ILE A 39 8.46 4.57 -9.45
C ILE A 39 8.28 3.60 -8.27
N ALA A 40 7.39 3.92 -7.33
CA ALA A 40 7.08 3.08 -6.19
C ALA A 40 6.54 1.72 -6.66
N THR A 41 5.57 1.72 -7.59
CA THR A 41 5.03 0.50 -8.20
C THR A 41 6.11 -0.32 -8.89
N ALA A 42 6.94 0.30 -9.73
CA ALA A 42 7.98 -0.39 -10.47
C ALA A 42 9.00 -1.08 -9.54
N LYS A 43 9.34 -0.44 -8.41
CA LYS A 43 10.21 -1.04 -7.40
C LYS A 43 9.54 -2.19 -6.67
N MET A 44 8.29 -2.03 -6.24
CA MET A 44 7.51 -3.10 -5.60
C MET A 44 7.34 -4.32 -6.53
N MET A 45 7.18 -4.10 -7.84
CA MET A 45 7.16 -5.17 -8.83
C MET A 45 8.50 -5.93 -8.87
N LYS A 46 9.63 -5.20 -8.88
CA LYS A 46 10.96 -5.82 -8.83
C LYS A 46 11.20 -6.61 -7.53
N ALA A 47 10.54 -6.22 -6.43
CA ALA A 47 10.58 -6.92 -5.15
C ALA A 47 9.75 -8.22 -5.12
N GLY A 48 9.00 -8.53 -6.18
CA GLY A 48 8.27 -9.79 -6.33
C GLY A 48 6.75 -9.73 -6.15
N ALA A 49 6.14 -8.55 -6.29
CA ALA A 49 4.69 -8.45 -6.43
C ALA A 49 4.22 -9.13 -7.73
N ASP A 50 3.00 -9.68 -7.71
CA ASP A 50 2.43 -10.41 -8.85
C ASP A 50 1.85 -9.48 -9.91
N SER A 51 1.38 -8.31 -9.50
CA SER A 51 0.85 -7.27 -10.38
C SER A 51 1.03 -5.88 -9.76
N GLY A 52 1.09 -4.85 -10.61
CA GLY A 52 1.40 -3.49 -10.16
C GLY A 52 0.65 -2.45 -10.96
N VAL A 53 -0.02 -1.54 -10.24
CA VAL A 53 -0.74 -0.39 -10.82
C VAL A 53 -0.49 0.85 -9.97
N SER A 54 -0.58 2.03 -10.58
CA SER A 54 -0.23 3.29 -9.90
C SER A 54 -1.30 4.36 -10.07
N GLY A 55 -1.35 5.28 -9.12
CA GLY A 55 -2.16 6.50 -9.18
C GLY A 55 -3.52 6.39 -8.49
N GLU A 56 -4.20 7.53 -8.39
CA GLU A 56 -5.40 7.69 -7.55
C GLU A 56 -6.49 6.67 -7.87
N ASN A 57 -6.90 6.61 -9.13
CA ASN A 57 -7.99 5.71 -9.51
C ASN A 57 -7.62 4.23 -9.32
N ALA A 58 -6.35 3.87 -9.53
CA ALA A 58 -5.89 2.50 -9.32
C ALA A 58 -6.02 2.10 -7.85
N ILE A 59 -5.62 2.97 -6.92
CA ILE A 59 -5.75 2.74 -5.48
C ILE A 59 -7.22 2.70 -5.07
N VAL A 60 -8.01 3.71 -5.44
CA VAL A 60 -9.44 3.81 -5.08
C VAL A 60 -10.23 2.58 -5.56
N TRP A 61 -9.98 2.15 -6.80
CA TRP A 61 -10.66 1.00 -7.38
C TRP A 61 -10.30 -0.33 -6.71
N ASN A 62 -9.01 -0.53 -6.40
CA ASN A 62 -8.52 -1.79 -5.86
C ASN A 62 -8.70 -1.92 -4.34
N ALA A 63 -8.80 -0.81 -3.59
CA ALA A 63 -9.00 -0.84 -2.15
C ALA A 63 -10.20 -1.70 -1.71
N TYR A 64 -11.25 -1.75 -2.53
CA TYR A 64 -12.47 -2.54 -2.28
C TYR A 64 -12.46 -3.94 -2.92
N ARG A 65 -11.33 -4.38 -3.50
CA ARG A 65 -11.24 -5.59 -4.33
C ARG A 65 -10.08 -6.51 -3.96
N VAL A 66 -9.55 -6.28 -2.78
CA VAL A 66 -8.53 -7.10 -2.13
C VAL A 66 -9.11 -7.67 -0.85
N ASP A 67 -8.42 -8.66 -0.29
CA ASP A 67 -8.81 -9.28 0.98
C ASP A 67 -8.08 -8.61 2.16
N VAL A 68 -6.92 -8.00 1.91
CA VAL A 68 -6.07 -7.36 2.91
C VAL A 68 -5.38 -6.14 2.30
N ILE A 69 -5.20 -5.08 3.09
CA ILE A 69 -4.36 -3.93 2.74
C ILE A 69 -3.20 -3.84 3.75
N THR A 70 -2.00 -3.53 3.27
CA THR A 70 -0.82 -3.26 4.12
C THR A 70 0.07 -2.18 3.50
N GLY A 71 0.89 -1.54 4.33
CA GLY A 71 1.78 -0.44 3.93
C GLY A 71 2.18 0.41 5.15
N PRO A 72 2.90 1.53 4.93
CA PRO A 72 3.13 2.51 6.00
C PRO A 72 1.84 3.18 6.45
N LEU A 73 1.76 3.63 7.70
CA LEU A 73 0.61 4.35 8.25
C LEU A 73 0.20 5.57 7.40
N GLY A 74 1.17 6.17 6.70
CA GLY A 74 0.95 7.26 5.77
C GLY A 74 -0.16 7.00 4.74
N ILE A 75 -0.43 5.75 4.34
CA ILE A 75 -1.40 5.43 3.29
C ILE A 75 -2.87 5.72 3.64
N ILE A 76 -3.17 6.00 4.92
CA ILE A 76 -4.51 6.44 5.35
C ILE A 76 -4.56 7.92 5.75
N ILE A 77 -3.44 8.64 5.66
CA ILE A 77 -3.35 10.05 6.05
C ILE A 77 -3.43 10.90 4.79
N ALA A 78 -4.53 11.62 4.62
CA ALA A 78 -4.72 12.51 3.47
C ALA A 78 -3.56 13.51 3.33
N ASN A 79 -3.10 13.72 2.09
CA ASN A 79 -1.96 14.58 1.72
C ASN A 79 -0.61 14.13 2.30
N SER A 80 -0.49 12.89 2.78
CA SER A 80 0.80 12.31 3.14
C SER A 80 1.73 12.20 1.93
N MET A 81 2.99 11.83 2.19
CA MET A 81 3.97 11.56 1.13
C MET A 81 4.15 12.77 0.21
N LEU A 82 4.22 13.98 0.79
CA LEU A 82 4.32 15.26 0.06
C LEU A 82 3.18 15.48 -0.96
N GLY A 83 1.98 15.00 -0.65
CA GLY A 83 0.80 15.16 -1.49
C GLY A 83 0.59 14.06 -2.53
N GLU A 84 1.45 13.03 -2.57
CA GLU A 84 1.21 11.87 -3.42
C GLU A 84 -0.04 11.07 -3.03
N LEU A 85 -0.30 10.98 -1.72
CA LEU A 85 -1.52 10.34 -1.24
C LEU A 85 -2.65 11.35 -1.17
N THR A 86 -3.58 11.26 -2.10
CA THR A 86 -4.71 12.20 -2.15
C THR A 86 -5.75 11.89 -1.06
N PRO A 87 -6.59 12.87 -0.69
CA PRO A 87 -7.71 12.62 0.22
C PRO A 87 -8.62 11.48 -0.22
N LYS A 88 -8.85 11.35 -1.53
CA LYS A 88 -9.70 10.29 -2.10
C LYS A 88 -9.07 8.89 -1.97
N MET A 89 -7.74 8.79 -2.13
CA MET A 89 -7.03 7.54 -1.84
C MET A 89 -7.17 7.18 -0.36
N ALA A 90 -6.90 8.14 0.54
CA ALA A 90 -6.96 7.93 1.99
C ALA A 90 -8.36 7.49 2.44
N GLU A 91 -9.41 8.13 1.92
CA GLU A 91 -10.80 7.77 2.17
C GLU A 91 -11.10 6.35 1.67
N ALA A 92 -10.74 6.03 0.42
CA ALA A 92 -11.02 4.71 -0.15
C ALA A 92 -10.31 3.59 0.62
N ILE A 93 -9.04 3.79 0.97
CA ILE A 93 -8.28 2.84 1.77
C ILE A 93 -8.93 2.69 3.14
N SER A 94 -9.19 3.80 3.85
CA SER A 94 -9.73 3.79 5.21
C SER A 94 -11.16 3.23 5.28
N SER A 95 -11.98 3.47 4.27
CA SER A 95 -13.38 3.04 4.22
C SER A 95 -13.58 1.61 3.75
N ALA A 96 -12.58 1.01 3.10
CA ALA A 96 -12.65 -0.39 2.70
C ALA A 96 -12.87 -1.31 3.92
N THR A 97 -13.85 -2.22 3.84
CA THR A 97 -14.25 -3.11 4.96
C THR A 97 -13.27 -4.26 5.20
N VAL A 98 -12.10 -4.21 4.59
CA VAL A 98 -11.05 -5.23 4.66
C VAL A 98 -10.04 -4.86 5.76
N PRO A 99 -9.37 -5.84 6.39
CA PRO A 99 -8.34 -5.56 7.39
C PRO A 99 -7.17 -4.77 6.80
N LYS A 100 -6.70 -3.76 7.56
CA LYS A 100 -5.45 -3.04 7.29
C LYS A 100 -4.38 -3.43 8.32
N PHE A 101 -3.21 -3.84 7.85
CA PHE A 101 -2.03 -4.04 8.69
C PHE A 101 -1.00 -2.96 8.35
N LEU A 102 -0.93 -1.92 9.17
CA LEU A 102 -0.14 -0.73 8.90
C LEU A 102 1.13 -0.71 9.74
N LEU A 103 2.26 -0.44 9.10
CA LEU A 103 3.51 -0.18 9.82
C LEU A 103 3.44 1.24 10.41
N PRO A 104 3.78 1.45 11.69
CA PRO A 104 3.77 2.76 12.34
C PRO A 104 5.00 3.60 11.92
N VAL A 105 5.24 3.67 10.61
CA VAL A 105 6.33 4.41 9.99
C VAL A 105 5.69 5.46 9.09
N THR A 106 5.81 6.73 9.47
CA THR A 106 5.29 7.86 8.70
C THR A 106 5.98 9.16 9.10
N THR A 107 6.11 10.10 8.17
CA THR A 107 6.62 11.46 8.43
C THR A 107 5.48 12.50 8.50
N CYS A 108 4.24 12.06 8.73
CA CYS A 108 3.04 12.90 8.54
C CYS A 108 2.61 13.73 9.75
N ASN A 109 3.54 14.17 10.60
CA ASN A 109 3.23 14.87 11.87
C ASN A 109 2.11 14.19 12.68
N VAL A 110 2.11 12.86 12.68
CA VAL A 110 1.19 11.99 13.40
C VAL A 110 2.01 11.13 14.33
N GLU A 111 1.67 11.16 15.60
CA GLU A 111 2.25 10.31 16.63
C GLU A 111 1.28 9.16 16.94
N VAL A 112 1.80 7.92 16.93
CA VAL A 112 1.05 6.74 17.36
C VAL A 112 1.39 6.53 18.82
N ILE A 113 0.43 6.79 19.71
CA ILE A 113 0.56 6.56 21.15
C ILE A 113 -0.02 5.19 21.51
N GLY A 114 0.68 4.45 22.38
CA GLY A 114 0.26 3.12 22.85
C GLY A 114 1.37 2.08 22.84
#